data_AF-A0A369RM52-F1
#
_entry.id   AF-A0A369RM52-F1
#
_cell.length_a   1.000
_cell.length_b   1.000
_cell.length_c   1.000
_cell.angle_alpha   90.00
_cell.angle_beta   90.00
_cell.angle_gamma   90.00
#
_symmetry.space_group_name_H-M   'P 1'
#
loop_
_entity.id
_entity.type
_entity.pdbx_description
1 polymer ?
#
loop_
_entity_poly.entity_id
_entity_poly.type
_entity_poly.pdbx_seq_one_letter_code
_entity_poly.pdbx_strand_id
1 'polypeptide(L)'
;MALPTKEQPTISSPPEYLLRSASKTNLSMVDTSGNSYQAAVCEELKKPLVVKDLPRQPLKNSEVRIKVEYCGINYADILKSMGLYQER
;
A
#
# COMPACT_ATOMS: atom_id res chain seq x y z
N MET A 1 -44.06 3.77 -13.75
CA MET A 1 -42.69 3.39 -14.17
C MET A 1 -41.76 3.74 -13.03
N ALA A 2 -41.27 2.75 -12.28
CA ALA A 2 -40.27 2.96 -11.24
C ALA A 2 -38.86 2.90 -11.88
N LEU A 3 -38.01 3.88 -11.57
CA LEU A 3 -36.61 3.89 -12.00
C LEU A 3 -35.84 2.79 -11.24
N PRO A 4 -34.87 2.09 -11.87
CA PRO A 4 -34.07 1.11 -11.17
C PRO A 4 -33.15 1.85 -10.19
N THR A 5 -33.34 1.61 -8.89
CA THR A 5 -32.38 2.00 -7.87
C THR A 5 -31.09 1.23 -8.11
N LYS A 6 -30.06 1.93 -8.59
CA LYS A 6 -28.70 1.42 -8.65
C LYS A 6 -28.33 1.04 -7.23
N GLU A 7 -28.18 -0.26 -6.94
CA GLU A 7 -27.66 -0.70 -5.65
C GLU A 7 -26.30 -0.04 -5.46
N GLN A 8 -26.25 0.98 -4.59
CA GLN A 8 -24.99 1.54 -4.15
C GLN A 8 -24.37 0.46 -3.27
N PRO A 9 -23.16 -0.04 -3.60
CA PRO A 9 -22.47 -0.94 -2.70
C PRO A 9 -22.34 -0.22 -1.36
N THR A 10 -22.69 -0.88 -0.27
CA THR A 10 -22.50 -0.34 1.09
C THR A 10 -21.00 -0.14 1.30
N ILE A 11 -20.54 1.10 1.07
CA ILE A 11 -19.14 1.47 1.25
C ILE A 11 -18.94 1.59 2.76
N SER A 12 -18.48 0.52 3.39
CA SER A 12 -17.74 0.65 4.64
C SER A 12 -16.53 1.53 4.36
N SER A 13 -16.35 2.56 5.19
CA SER A 13 -15.20 3.47 5.34
C SER A 13 -13.99 3.36 4.38
N PRO A 14 -13.36 4.50 3.99
CA PRO A 14 -12.18 4.51 3.10
C PRO A 14 -11.07 3.48 3.42
N PRO A 15 -10.77 3.15 4.70
CA PRO A 15 -9.83 2.09 5.05
C PRO A 15 -10.22 0.70 4.53
N GLU A 16 -11.50 0.32 4.64
CA GLU A 16 -11.96 -1.01 4.18
C GLU A 16 -11.84 -1.15 2.66
N TYR A 17 -12.13 -0.09 1.89
CA TYR A 17 -11.98 -0.11 0.43
C TYR A 17 -10.52 -0.37 0.00
N LEU A 18 -9.56 0.26 0.68
CA LEU A 18 -8.14 0.17 0.33
C LEU A 18 -7.49 -1.13 0.82
N LEU A 19 -7.96 -1.68 1.94
CA LEU A 19 -7.37 -2.86 2.58
C LEU A 19 -7.99 -4.19 2.11
N ARG A 20 -9.14 -4.17 1.43
CA ARG A 20 -9.84 -5.40 1.00
C ARG A 20 -9.02 -6.28 0.05
N SER A 21 -8.17 -5.69 -0.78
CA SER A 21 -7.26 -6.43 -1.66
C SER A 21 -6.08 -7.02 -0.87
N ALA A 22 -5.55 -6.29 0.11
CA ALA A 22 -4.46 -6.74 0.98
C ALA A 22 -4.88 -7.89 1.91
N SER A 23 -6.13 -7.93 2.38
CA SER A 23 -6.65 -9.02 3.23
C SER A 23 -6.75 -10.37 2.51
N LYS A 24 -6.76 -10.40 1.18
CA LYS A 24 -6.86 -11.65 0.40
C LYS A 24 -5.50 -12.26 0.06
N THR A 25 -4.42 -11.52 0.25
CA THR A 25 -3.08 -12.00 -0.05
C THR A 25 -2.55 -12.72 1.18
N ASN A 26 -2.43 -14.04 1.11
CA ASN A 26 -1.49 -14.75 1.99
C ASN A 26 -0.10 -14.22 1.64
N LEU A 27 0.37 -13.21 2.37
CA LEU A 27 1.73 -12.70 2.27
C LEU A 27 2.62 -13.75 2.95
N SER A 28 2.85 -14.87 2.27
CA SER A 28 3.95 -15.75 2.66
C SER A 28 5.21 -14.89 2.56
N MET A 29 5.86 -14.63 3.68
CA MET A 29 7.22 -14.07 3.69
C MET A 29 8.09 -15.02 2.86
N VAL A 30 8.26 -14.69 1.59
CA VAL A 30 9.24 -15.34 0.74
C VAL A 30 10.58 -14.87 1.29
N ASP A 31 11.37 -15.81 1.80
CA ASP A 31 12.76 -15.58 2.18
C ASP A 31 13.53 -15.26 0.89
N THR A 32 13.51 -13.99 0.51
CA THR A 32 14.32 -13.48 -0.57
C THR A 32 15.76 -13.55 -0.09
N SER A 33 16.60 -14.30 -0.83
CA SER A 33 18.06 -14.25 -0.71
C SER A 33 18.49 -12.80 -0.42
N GLY A 34 19.34 -12.59 0.61
CA GLY A 34 19.46 -11.34 1.39
C GLY A 34 19.81 -10.01 0.68
N ASN A 35 19.67 -9.95 -0.65
CA ASN A 35 19.83 -8.82 -1.55
C ASN A 35 18.51 -8.17 -2.03
N SER A 36 17.32 -8.63 -1.64
CA SER A 36 16.05 -7.95 -1.93
C SER A 36 15.07 -7.93 -0.76
N TYR A 37 13.99 -7.15 -0.89
CA TYR A 37 12.88 -7.07 0.07
C TYR A 37 11.57 -6.75 -0.66
N GLN A 38 10.44 -7.16 -0.09
CA GLN A 38 9.11 -6.81 -0.62
C GLN A 38 8.62 -5.47 -0.09
N ALA A 39 8.00 -4.68 -0.96
CA ALA A 39 7.36 -3.42 -0.61
C ALA A 39 6.09 -3.19 -1.41
N ALA A 40 5.12 -2.48 -0.83
CA ALA A 40 3.98 -1.92 -1.56
C ALA A 40 4.41 -0.57 -2.19
N VAL A 41 4.45 -0.51 -3.51
CA VAL A 41 4.98 0.62 -4.28
C VAL A 41 3.84 1.40 -4.95
N CYS A 42 3.86 2.72 -4.81
CA CYS A 42 3.00 3.62 -5.56
C CYS A 42 3.69 3.95 -6.89
N GLU A 43 3.30 3.27 -7.98
CA GLU A 43 3.89 3.52 -9.30
C GLU A 43 3.24 4.70 -10.03
N GLU A 44 1.94 4.88 -9.84
CA GLU A 44 1.14 5.93 -10.44
C GLU A 44 0.16 6.48 -9.39
N LEU A 45 -0.01 7.80 -9.38
CA LEU A 45 -0.96 8.44 -8.46
C LEU A 45 -2.39 7.98 -8.74
N LYS A 46 -3.20 7.89 -7.69
CA LYS A 46 -4.62 7.48 -7.75
C LYS A 46 -4.84 6.04 -8.25
N LYS A 47 -3.79 5.23 -8.32
CA LYS A 47 -3.86 3.78 -8.59
C LYS A 47 -3.58 2.98 -7.31
N PRO A 48 -4.03 1.72 -7.24
CA PRO A 48 -3.63 0.83 -6.15
C PRO A 48 -2.11 0.66 -6.06
N LEU A 49 -1.60 0.47 -4.83
CA LEU A 49 -0.20 0.10 -4.62
C LEU A 49 0.06 -1.31 -5.17
N VAL A 50 1.26 -1.54 -5.70
CA VAL A 50 1.69 -2.84 -6.24
C VAL A 50 2.76 -3.42 -5.34
N VAL A 51 2.58 -4.67 -4.88
CA VAL A 51 3.63 -5.37 -4.14
C VAL A 51 4.73 -5.81 -5.09
N LYS A 52 5.98 -5.44 -4.80
CA LYS A 52 7.15 -5.76 -5.63
C LYS A 52 8.35 -6.15 -4.78
N ASP A 53 9.18 -7.02 -5.35
CA ASP A 53 10.54 -7.29 -4.85
C ASP A 53 11.47 -6.17 -5.32
N LEU A 54 12.09 -5.46 -4.39
CA LEU A 54 13.02 -4.38 -4.63
C LEU A 54 14.44 -4.77 -4.20
N PRO A 55 15.48 -4.35 -4.95
CA PRO A 55 16.86 -4.63 -4.56
C PRO A 55 17.25 -3.83 -3.31
N ARG A 56 17.97 -4.49 -2.42
CA ARG A 56 18.52 -3.92 -1.20
C ARG A 56 19.66 -2.96 -1.54
N GLN A 57 19.51 -1.70 -1.16
CA GLN A 57 20.54 -0.68 -1.36
C GLN A 57 21.71 -0.86 -0.37
N PRO A 58 22.96 -0.48 -0.70
CA PRO A 58 24.04 -0.40 0.28
C PRO A 58 23.72 0.59 1.40
N LEU A 59 24.14 0.31 2.64
CA LEU A 59 24.01 1.27 3.75
C LEU A 59 25.12 2.32 3.66
N LYS A 60 24.77 3.58 3.88
CA LYS A 60 25.72 4.68 4.06
C LYS A 60 26.08 4.85 5.53
N ASN A 61 27.10 5.66 5.80
CA ASN A 61 27.47 6.04 7.17
C ASN A 61 26.25 6.60 7.91
N SER A 62 26.03 6.12 9.13
CA SER A 62 24.91 6.50 10.01
C SER A 62 23.51 6.04 9.57
N GLU A 63 23.38 5.22 8.52
CA GLU A 63 22.10 4.58 8.19
C GLU A 63 21.94 3.24 8.91
N VAL A 64 20.71 2.94 9.33
CA VAL A 64 20.35 1.65 9.91
C VAL A 64 19.33 0.94 9.04
N ARG A 65 19.41 -0.38 8.98
CA ARG A 65 18.41 -1.21 8.31
C ARG A 65 17.56 -1.94 9.34
N ILE A 66 16.25 -1.76 9.21
CA ILE A 66 15.27 -2.33 10.12
C ILE A 66 14.48 -3.38 9.37
N LYS A 67 14.36 -4.58 9.95
CA LYS A 67 13.40 -5.58 9.49
C LYS A 67 12.02 -5.16 10.00
N VAL A 68 11.12 -4.82 9.08
CA VAL A 68 9.75 -4.40 9.42
C VAL A 68 8.87 -5.65 9.49
N GLU A 69 8.38 -5.98 10.68
CA GLU A 69 7.41 -7.07 10.87
C GLU A 69 5.97 -6.58 10.64
N TYR A 70 5.67 -5.35 11.10
CA TYR A 70 4.37 -4.73 10.99
C TYR A 70 4.51 -3.22 10.74
N CYS A 71 3.62 -2.64 9.95
CA CYS A 71 3.49 -1.19 9.78
C CYS A 71 2.01 -0.78 9.79
N GLY A 72 1.74 0.39 10.35
CA GLY A 72 0.42 1.03 10.27
C GLY A 72 0.31 1.89 9.01
N ILE A 73 -0.91 2.04 8.49
CA ILE A 73 -1.21 2.96 7.39
C ILE A 73 -1.81 4.23 7.98
N ASN A 74 -1.25 5.38 7.65
CA ASN A 74 -1.78 6.68 8.03
C ASN A 74 -2.61 7.29 6.87
N TYR A 75 -3.53 8.21 7.20
CA TYR A 75 -4.26 8.96 6.18
C TYR A 75 -3.34 9.79 5.27
N ALA A 76 -2.21 10.27 5.79
CA ALA A 76 -1.16 10.93 5.01
C ALA A 76 -0.64 10.07 3.85
N ASP A 77 -0.51 8.75 4.04
CA ASP A 77 -0.05 7.82 3.00
C ASP A 77 -1.08 7.72 1.86
N ILE A 78 -2.37 7.73 2.23
CA ILE A 78 -3.48 7.73 1.28
C ILE A 78 -3.46 9.02 0.47
N LEU A 79 -3.40 10.18 1.14
CA LEU A 79 -3.31 11.47 0.46
C LEU A 79 -2.09 11.53 -0.46
N LYS A 80 -0.95 10.97 -0.04
CA LYS A 80 0.29 11.00 -0.81
C LYS A 80 0.19 10.16 -2.07
N SER A 81 -0.37 8.94 -1.98
CA SER A 81 -0.63 8.10 -3.17
C SER A 81 -1.70 8.67 -4.09
N MET A 82 -2.58 9.54 -3.61
CA MET A 82 -3.53 10.28 -4.43
C MET A 82 -2.96 11.57 -5.05
N GLY A 83 -1.75 12.00 -4.62
CA GLY A 83 -1.13 13.25 -5.04
C GLY A 83 -1.69 14.50 -4.35
N LEU A 84 -2.42 14.33 -3.25
CA LEU A 84 -3.13 15.38 -2.51
C LEU A 84 -2.42 15.76 -1.19
N TYR A 85 -1.30 15.12 -0.88
CA TYR A 85 -0.59 15.35 0.37
C TYR A 85 0.27 16.60 0.29
N GLN A 86 -0.03 17.58 1.15
CA GLN A 86 0.65 18.88 1.20
C GLN A 86 0.63 19.60 -0.15
N GLU A 87 -0.52 19.60 -0.85
CA GLU A 87 -0.75 20.59 -1.91
C GLU A 87 -0.43 21.98 -1.35
N ARG A 88 0.41 22.74 -2.07
CA ARG A 88 0.83 24.08 -1.66
C ARG A 88 -0.30 25.08 -1.78
#